data_AF-A0A931YIJ5-F1
#
_entry.id   AF-A0A931YIJ5-F1
#
_cell.length_a   1.000
_cell.length_b   1.000
_cell.length_c   1.000
_cell.angle_alpha   90.00
_cell.angle_beta   90.00
_cell.angle_gamma   90.00
#
_symmetry.space_group_name_H-M   'P 1'
#
loop_
_entity.id
_entity.type
_entity.pdbx_description
1 polymer ?
#
loop_
_entity_poly.entity_id
_entity_poly.type
_entity_poly.pdbx_seq_one_letter_code
_entity_poly.pdbx_strand_id
1 'polypeptide(L)'
;MWAISCVWGVSAPEAAARIRRHCDAAGWELVDEATRGSVGDGTLGWVLGAVEWKQPKRLILTREGLAELEREFPELWGAVRGWVEDRGVSVVAV
;
A
#
# COMPACT_ATOMS: atom_id res chain seq x y z
N MET A 1 4.37 11.80 -10.90
CA MET A 1 3.58 10.55 -11.02
C MET A 1 3.26 10.07 -9.61
N TRP A 2 1.99 9.75 -9.28
CA TRP A 2 1.51 9.59 -7.89
C TRP A 2 1.49 8.15 -7.38
N ALA A 3 1.81 7.98 -6.10
CA ALA A 3 1.78 6.72 -5.36
C ALA A 3 1.07 6.89 -4.00
N ILE A 4 0.44 5.83 -3.52
CA ILE A 4 0.01 5.69 -2.12
C ILE A 4 0.77 4.54 -1.48
N SER A 5 0.93 4.56 -0.16
CA SER A 5 1.53 3.46 0.58
C SER A 5 0.57 2.81 1.58
N CYS A 6 0.66 1.49 1.67
CA CYS A 6 0.01 0.68 2.69
C CYS A 6 1.11 -0.01 3.50
N VAL A 7 1.36 0.49 4.70
CA VAL A 7 2.32 -0.08 5.64
C VAL A 7 1.60 -1.15 6.47
N TRP A 8 1.93 -2.40 6.16
CA TRP A 8 1.45 -3.60 6.84
C TRP A 8 2.59 -4.32 7.56
N GLY A 9 2.29 -4.95 8.70
CA GLY A 9 3.27 -5.71 9.48
C GLY A 9 4.25 -4.85 10.29
N VAL A 10 5.48 -5.38 10.47
CA VAL A 10 6.66 -4.83 11.19
C VAL A 10 6.71 -3.31 11.40
N SER A 11 7.38 -2.89 12.49
CA SER A 11 7.63 -1.49 12.93
C SER A 11 7.26 -0.43 11.87
N ALA A 12 6.03 0.08 11.97
CA ALA A 12 5.48 1.00 10.97
C ALA A 12 6.41 2.18 10.59
N PRO A 13 7.19 2.78 11.51
CA PRO A 13 8.15 3.83 11.16
C PRO A 13 9.25 3.39 10.18
N GLU A 14 9.79 2.19 10.35
CA GLU A 14 10.87 1.69 9.49
C GLU A 14 10.37 1.33 8.09
N ALA A 15 9.19 0.70 8.04
CA ALA A 15 8.52 0.38 6.79
C ALA A 15 8.15 1.65 6.00
N ALA A 16 7.55 2.64 6.67
CA ALA A 16 7.25 3.94 6.08
C ALA A 16 8.52 4.64 5.55
N ALA A 17 9.60 4.66 6.33
CA ALA A 17 10.87 5.25 5.91
C ALA A 17 11.46 4.55 4.67
N ARG A 18 11.33 3.23 4.57
CA ARG A 18 11.76 2.47 3.38
C ARG A 18 10.94 2.83 2.15
N ILE A 19 9.62 2.90 2.29
CA ILE A 19 8.71 3.28 1.20
C ILE A 19 9.01 4.70 0.71
N ARG A 20 9.13 5.66 1.62
CA ARG A 20 9.44 7.06 1.28
C ARG A 20 10.77 7.17 0.51
N ARG A 21 11.84 6.55 1.00
CA ARG A 21 13.13 6.52 0.29
C ARG A 21 13.03 5.90 -1.10
N HIS A 22 12.23 4.85 -1.26
CA HIS A 22 12.01 4.24 -2.58
C HIS A 22 11.27 5.18 -3.52
N CYS A 23 10.18 5.81 -3.05
CA CYS A 23 9.44 6.81 -3.82
C CYS A 23 10.33 7.96 -4.26
N ASP A 24 11.13 8.52 -3.35
CA ASP A 24 12.08 9.60 -3.66
C ASP A 24 13.08 9.19 -4.73
N ALA A 25 13.69 8.00 -4.59
CA ALA A 25 14.66 7.47 -5.55
C ALA A 25 14.04 7.18 -6.93
N ALA A 26 12.76 6.79 -6.96
CA ALA A 26 12.03 6.51 -8.20
C ALA A 26 11.35 7.75 -8.81
N GLY A 27 11.44 8.92 -8.16
CA GLY A 27 10.75 10.15 -8.58
C GLY A 27 9.22 10.05 -8.47
N TRP A 28 8.72 9.24 -7.54
CA TRP A 28 7.30 9.09 -7.27
C TRP A 28 6.88 9.99 -6.12
N GLU A 29 5.78 10.70 -6.33
CA GLU A 29 5.18 11.53 -5.28
C GLU A 29 4.28 10.65 -4.42
N LEU A 30 4.63 10.49 -3.14
CA LEU A 30 3.81 9.78 -2.18
C LEU A 30 2.71 10.73 -1.66
N VAL A 31 1.49 10.57 -2.19
CA VAL A 31 0.36 11.48 -1.91
C VAL A 31 -0.51 11.03 -0.73
N ASP A 32 -0.30 9.81 -0.26
CA ASP A 32 -0.96 9.29 0.94
C ASP A 32 -0.25 8.07 1.51
N GLU A 33 -0.39 7.86 2.82
CA GLU A 33 0.23 6.76 3.55
C GLU A 33 -0.67 6.31 4.70
N ALA A 34 -1.01 5.03 4.73
CA ALA A 34 -1.70 4.40 5.85
C ALA A 34 -0.80 3.39 6.55
N THR A 35 -0.82 3.41 7.87
CA THR A 35 -0.18 2.39 8.71
C THR A 35 -1.25 1.60 9.46
N ARG A 36 -1.07 0.29 9.64
CA ARG A 36 -2.01 -0.54 10.43
C ARG A 36 -2.30 0.04 11.82
N GLY A 37 -1.31 0.65 12.47
CA GLY A 37 -1.48 1.32 13.77
C GLY A 37 -2.36 2.59 13.72
N SER A 38 -2.39 3.31 12.59
CA SER A 38 -3.16 4.56 12.44
C SER A 38 -4.58 4.35 11.93
N VAL A 39 -4.87 3.22 11.29
CA VAL A 39 -6.19 2.93 10.68
C VAL A 39 -6.83 1.63 11.22
N GLY A 40 -6.15 0.92 12.13
CA GLY A 40 -6.61 -0.36 12.67
C GLY A 40 -6.71 -1.45 11.60
N ASP A 41 -7.63 -2.41 11.77
CA ASP A 41 -7.95 -3.43 10.76
C ASP A 41 -8.56 -2.84 9.47
N GLY A 42 -8.83 -1.53 9.44
CA GLY A 42 -9.40 -0.80 8.30
C GLY A 42 -8.41 -0.39 7.21
N THR A 43 -7.13 -0.73 7.31
CA THR A 43 -6.10 -0.29 6.34
C THR A 43 -6.40 -0.72 4.90
N LEU A 44 -6.98 -1.91 4.67
CA LEU A 44 -7.39 -2.31 3.31
C LEU A 44 -8.60 -1.53 2.80
N GLY A 45 -9.56 -1.20 3.68
CA GLY A 45 -10.67 -0.32 3.33
C GLY A 45 -10.19 1.09 2.97
N TRP A 46 -9.16 1.58 3.66
CA TRP A 46 -8.50 2.82 3.29
C TRP A 46 -7.85 2.75 1.92
N VAL A 47 -7.20 1.64 1.54
CA VAL A 47 -6.61 1.48 0.20
C VAL A 47 -7.67 1.66 -0.89
N LEU A 48 -8.84 1.01 -0.72
CA LEU A 48 -9.94 1.14 -1.66
C LEU A 48 -10.40 2.60 -1.79
N GLY A 49 -10.60 3.29 -0.66
CA GLY A 49 -10.96 4.71 -0.65
C GLY A 49 -9.89 5.59 -1.29
N ALA A 50 -8.63 5.43 -0.92
CA ALA A 50 -7.52 6.22 -1.45
C ALA A 50 -7.37 6.03 -2.97
N VAL A 51 -7.54 4.81 -3.48
CA VAL A 51 -7.50 4.54 -4.91
C VAL A 51 -8.70 5.17 -5.64
N GLU A 52 -9.90 5.05 -5.09
CA GLU A 52 -11.12 5.64 -5.68
C GLU A 52 -11.02 7.17 -5.79
N TRP A 53 -10.58 7.83 -4.72
CA TRP A 53 -10.55 9.29 -4.65
C TRP A 53 -9.32 9.91 -5.33
N LYS A 54 -8.12 9.32 -5.16
CA LYS A 54 -6.86 9.91 -5.63
C LYS A 54 -6.40 9.37 -6.97
N GLN A 55 -6.94 8.23 -7.41
CA GLN A 55 -6.55 7.54 -8.65
C GLN A 55 -5.02 7.44 -8.84
N PRO A 56 -4.28 6.93 -7.82
CA PRO A 56 -2.84 6.80 -7.90
C PRO A 56 -2.45 5.82 -9.00
N LYS A 57 -1.19 5.86 -9.45
CA LYS A 57 -0.68 4.85 -10.40
C LYS A 57 -0.01 3.67 -9.71
N ARG A 58 0.27 3.79 -8.41
CA ARG A 58 0.95 2.77 -7.61
C ARG A 58 0.38 2.66 -6.22
N LEU A 59 0.30 1.41 -5.76
CA LEU A 59 0.15 1.05 -4.35
C LEU A 59 1.47 0.42 -3.90
N ILE A 60 2.15 1.06 -2.96
CA ILE A 60 3.44 0.61 -2.44
C ILE A 60 3.21 -0.15 -1.13
N LEU A 61 3.80 -1.34 -1.01
CA LEU A 61 3.91 -2.08 0.24
C LEU A 61 5.37 -2.49 0.46
N THR A 62 5.77 -2.75 1.70
CA THR A 62 7.03 -3.47 1.94
C THR A 62 6.89 -4.93 1.54
N ARG A 63 8.00 -5.58 1.17
CA ARG A 63 8.00 -7.04 0.90
C ARG A 63 7.47 -7.85 2.07
N GLU A 64 7.86 -7.50 3.29
CA GLU A 64 7.44 -8.20 4.51
C GLU A 64 5.95 -7.98 4.79
N GLY A 65 5.45 -6.75 4.60
CA GLY A 65 4.04 -6.43 4.78
C GLY A 65 3.15 -7.14 3.75
N LEU A 66 3.59 -7.22 2.50
CA LEU A 66 2.91 -7.99 1.46
C LEU A 66 2.86 -9.49 1.80
N ALA A 67 3.98 -10.07 2.23
CA ALA A 67 4.03 -11.48 2.61
C ALA A 67 3.12 -11.80 3.80
N GLU A 68 3.02 -10.89 4.78
CA GLU A 68 2.09 -11.04 5.89
C GLU A 68 0.62 -10.96 5.43
N LEU A 69 0.28 -9.99 4.58
CA LEU A 69 -1.06 -9.86 3.98
C LEU A 69 -1.47 -11.12 3.23
N GLU A 70 -0.58 -11.63 2.38
CA GLU A 70 -0.81 -12.83 1.57
C GLU A 70 -0.95 -14.09 2.45
N ARG A 71 -0.24 -14.15 3.58
CA ARG A 71 -0.32 -15.28 4.51
C ARG A 71 -1.56 -15.23 5.40
N GLU A 72 -1.88 -14.07 5.96
CA GLU A 72 -2.95 -13.93 6.97
C GLU A 72 -4.32 -13.70 6.35
N PHE A 73 -4.39 -13.04 5.19
CA PHE A 73 -5.62 -12.60 4.56
C PHE A 73 -5.64 -12.87 3.05
N PRO A 74 -5.33 -14.09 2.57
CA PRO A 74 -5.14 -14.36 1.14
C PRO A 74 -6.36 -14.01 0.28
N GLU A 75 -7.57 -14.36 0.72
CA GLU A 75 -8.80 -14.12 -0.04
C GLU A 75 -9.15 -12.63 -0.08
N LEU A 76 -9.08 -11.95 1.06
CA LEU A 76 -9.36 -10.53 1.17
C LEU A 76 -8.33 -9.70 0.39
N TRP A 77 -7.04 -10.01 0.55
CA TRP A 77 -5.97 -9.37 -0.21
C TRP A 77 -6.13 -9.62 -1.71
N GLY A 78 -6.45 -10.85 -2.14
CA GLY A 78 -6.72 -11.16 -3.54
C GLY A 78 -7.84 -10.29 -4.14
N ALA A 79 -8.94 -10.12 -3.41
CA ALA A 79 -10.05 -9.26 -3.83
C ALA A 79 -9.64 -7.78 -3.91
N VAL A 80 -8.96 -7.26 -2.89
CA VAL A 80 -8.47 -5.87 -2.87
C VAL A 80 -7.48 -5.63 -4.00
N ARG A 81 -6.51 -6.52 -4.17
CA ARG A 81 -5.49 -6.45 -5.22
C ARG A 81 -6.13 -6.44 -6.60
N GLY A 82 -7.04 -7.37 -6.89
CA GLY A 82 -7.75 -7.41 -8.17
C GLY A 82 -8.50 -6.11 -8.45
N TRP A 83 -9.24 -5.59 -7.47
CA TRP A 83 -9.98 -4.34 -7.59
C TRP A 83 -9.07 -3.12 -7.85
N VAL A 84 -7.88 -3.10 -7.23
CA VAL A 84 -6.85 -2.05 -7.40
C VAL A 84 -6.21 -2.14 -8.78
N GLU A 85 -5.83 -3.35 -9.22
CA GLU A 85 -5.22 -3.60 -10.52
C GLU A 85 -6.21 -3.32 -11.68
N ASP A 86 -7.50 -3.62 -11.52
CA ASP A 86 -8.56 -3.29 -12.49
C ASP A 86 -8.70 -1.78 -12.75
N ARG A 87 -8.25 -0.93 -11.81
CA ARG A 87 -8.22 0.54 -11.96
C ARG A 87 -6.90 1.05 -12.55
N GLY A 88 -6.03 0.15 -13.01
CA GLY A 88 -4.74 0.49 -13.58
C GLY A 88 -3.72 0.96 -12.54
N VAL A 89 -3.87 0.55 -11.28
CA VAL A 89 -2.91 0.81 -10.21
C VAL A 89 -1.97 -0.38 -10.09
N SER A 90 -0.66 -0.15 -10.21
CA SER A 90 0.32 -1.22 -10.02
C SER A 90 0.67 -1.41 -8.55
N VAL A 91 0.60 -2.66 -8.07
CA VAL A 91 1.07 -3.02 -6.74
C VAL A 91 2.59 -3.23 -6.79
N VAL A 92 3.33 -2.52 -5.94
CA VAL A 92 4.80 -2.56 -5.90
C VAL A 92 5.27 -2.93 -4.51
N ALA A 93 6.05 -4.00 -4.42
CA ALA A 93 6.68 -4.44 -3.17
C ALA A 93 8.14 -3.94 -3.09
N VAL A 94 8.46 -3.18 -2.04
CA VAL A 94 9.78 -2.55 -1.84
C VAL A 94 10.62 -3.19 -0.73
#